data_AF-A0A2M8NIY4-F1
#
_entry.id   AF-A0A2M8NIY4-F1
#
_cell.length_a   1.000
_cell.length_b   1.000
_cell.length_c   1.000
_cell.angle_alpha   90.00
_cell.angle_beta   90.00
_cell.angle_gamma   90.00
#
_symmetry.space_group_name_H-M   'P 1'
#
loop_
_entity.id
_entity.type
_entity.pdbx_description
1 polymer ?
#
loop_
_entity_poly.entity_id
_entity_poly.type
_entity_poly.pdbx_seq_one_letter_code
_entity_poly.pdbx_strand_id
1 'polypeptide(L)'
;MQNVLLFLYTETPLHAGVGSSVSVVDLPIQRERTTQYPIVQGTGVKGSLRSHCDTAPKGEVEAVFGPENERDASKHAGAIAVSDARIVLFPVRALKGVFAYVTSQHALARLARDLSAANAASVPSADFNAPGSRNALVSDALALVDGQIVLEEYSFAAQQDGTAAQWATWLADNALPQDAAYEYWRKHLKSYLVVLPEDDFRDFVVNSTQIETHVKLEQATKTVKQGALWTTESLPPDSLLVSSVTVRATRGGQSADAQQVKDWLIGTVPPRLQLGGDETTGQGVVAARWT
;
A
#
# COMPACT_ATOMS: atom_id res chain seq x y z
N MET A 1 23.09 0.53 -10.84
CA MET A 1 21.98 0.23 -9.91
C MET A 1 20.97 1.33 -10.07
N GLN A 2 19.68 1.00 -10.12
CA GLN A 2 18.59 1.98 -10.18
C GLN A 2 17.59 1.68 -9.07
N ASN A 3 16.87 2.69 -8.60
CA ASN A 3 15.73 2.52 -7.70
C ASN A 3 14.49 2.99 -8.44
N VAL A 4 13.42 2.21 -8.36
CA VAL A 4 12.09 2.56 -8.84
C VAL A 4 11.10 2.36 -7.71
N LEU A 5 10.00 3.11 -7.71
CA LEU A 5 8.94 2.89 -6.74
C LEU A 5 7.76 2.19 -7.39
N LEU A 6 7.16 1.29 -6.61
CA LEU A 6 5.92 0.59 -6.93
C LEU A 6 4.87 1.05 -5.93
N PHE A 7 3.91 1.82 -6.41
CA PHE A 7 2.69 2.14 -5.69
C PHE A 7 1.65 1.04 -5.88
N LEU A 8 0.99 0.66 -4.80
CA LEU A 8 -0.03 -0.39 -4.76
C LEU A 8 -1.29 0.22 -4.15
N TYR A 9 -2.30 0.43 -4.98
CA TYR A 9 -3.60 0.97 -4.59
C TYR A 9 -4.59 -0.17 -4.43
N THR A 10 -5.17 -0.36 -3.25
CA THR A 10 -6.05 -1.51 -2.98
C THR A 10 -7.44 -1.29 -3.59
N GLU A 11 -7.86 -2.12 -4.55
CA GLU A 11 -9.22 -2.10 -5.11
C GLU A 11 -10.21 -2.91 -4.24
N THR A 12 -9.69 -3.88 -3.47
CA THR A 12 -10.46 -4.75 -2.56
C THR A 12 -9.77 -4.81 -1.19
N PRO A 13 -10.42 -5.32 -0.13
CA PRO A 13 -9.77 -5.51 1.16
C PRO A 13 -8.51 -6.36 1.00
N LEU A 14 -7.42 -6.01 1.68
CA LEU A 14 -6.13 -6.69 1.54
C LEU A 14 -5.73 -7.36 2.86
N HIS A 15 -5.79 -8.70 2.89
CA HIS A 15 -5.28 -9.51 4.00
C HIS A 15 -3.82 -9.95 3.74
N ALA A 16 -2.85 -9.14 4.18
CA ALA A 16 -1.45 -9.55 4.23
C ALA A 16 -1.12 -10.14 5.61
N GLY A 17 -1.48 -11.40 5.85
CA GLY A 17 -1.42 -12.02 7.18
C GLY A 17 -0.01 -12.31 7.73
N VAL A 18 0.09 -12.40 9.06
CA VAL A 18 1.29 -12.87 9.80
C VAL A 18 1.15 -14.30 10.36
N GLY A 19 0.09 -15.00 9.98
CA GLY A 19 -0.33 -16.26 10.62
C GLY A 19 -1.21 -16.00 11.85
N SER A 20 -1.54 -17.07 12.58
CA SER A 20 -2.37 -16.94 13.78
C SER A 20 -1.61 -16.31 14.94
N SER A 21 -2.30 -15.47 15.71
CA SER A 21 -1.71 -14.80 16.87
C SER A 21 -2.58 -14.97 18.10
N VAL A 22 -1.97 -14.88 19.29
CA VAL A 22 -2.72 -14.75 20.56
C VAL A 22 -3.06 -13.27 20.74
N SER A 23 -4.00 -12.78 19.92
CA SER A 23 -4.51 -11.41 19.94
C SER A 23 -6.04 -11.43 19.98
N VAL A 24 -6.66 -10.25 20.06
CA VAL A 24 -8.12 -10.10 19.93
C VAL A 24 -8.60 -10.52 18.53
N VAL A 25 -7.73 -10.39 17.52
CA VAL A 25 -7.97 -10.85 16.16
C VAL A 25 -7.15 -12.11 15.90
N ASP A 26 -7.80 -13.15 15.40
CA ASP A 26 -7.16 -14.46 15.17
C ASP A 26 -6.11 -14.37 14.04
N LEU A 27 -6.48 -13.71 12.93
CA LEU A 27 -5.64 -13.52 11.75
C LEU A 27 -5.40 -12.02 11.49
N PRO A 28 -4.42 -11.39 12.16
CA PRO A 28 -4.08 -9.98 11.95
C PRO A 28 -3.26 -9.77 10.68
N ILE A 29 -3.23 -8.52 10.18
CA ILE A 29 -2.34 -8.12 9.08
C ILE A 29 -0.91 -7.83 9.56
N GLN A 30 0.02 -7.79 8.62
CA GLN A 30 1.40 -7.38 8.80
C GLN A 30 1.51 -5.91 9.18
N ARG A 31 2.27 -5.64 10.25
CA ARG A 31 2.55 -4.28 10.75
C ARG A 31 4.03 -4.10 11.03
N GLU A 32 4.53 -2.90 10.76
CA GLU A 32 5.89 -2.52 11.16
C GLU A 32 5.98 -2.44 12.69
N ARG A 33 7.00 -3.06 13.27
CA ARG A 33 7.12 -3.21 14.73
C ARG A 33 7.15 -1.88 15.49
N THR A 34 7.84 -0.88 14.96
CA THR A 34 8.11 0.40 15.64
C THR A 34 6.95 1.37 15.56
N THR A 35 6.27 1.44 14.41
CA THR A 35 5.19 2.41 14.15
C THR A 35 3.80 1.81 14.27
N GLN A 36 3.68 0.47 14.21
CA GLN A 36 2.42 -0.27 14.04
C GLN A 36 1.70 0.02 12.71
N TYR A 37 2.35 0.72 11.77
CA TYR A 37 1.76 0.99 10.46
C TYR A 37 1.62 -0.30 9.64
N PRO A 38 0.51 -0.50 8.91
CA PRO A 38 0.35 -1.62 8.01
C PRO A 38 1.46 -1.67 6.96
N ILE A 39 1.97 -2.88 6.72
CA ILE A 39 2.95 -3.16 5.67
C ILE A 39 2.55 -4.43 4.91
N VAL A 40 3.13 -4.61 3.73
CA VAL A 40 3.25 -5.94 3.11
C VAL A 40 4.74 -6.22 2.96
N GLN A 41 5.20 -7.32 3.55
CA GLN A 41 6.60 -7.70 3.50
C GLN A 41 7.10 -7.83 2.06
N GLY A 42 8.34 -7.40 1.81
CA GLY A 42 8.93 -7.36 0.47
C GLY A 42 8.99 -8.75 -0.19
N THR A 43 9.04 -9.82 0.59
CA THR A 43 8.92 -11.20 0.11
C THR A 43 7.54 -11.49 -0.49
N GLY A 44 6.47 -11.05 0.16
CA GLY A 44 5.09 -11.16 -0.34
C GLY A 44 4.87 -10.33 -1.60
N VAL A 45 5.37 -9.08 -1.61
CA VAL A 45 5.34 -8.22 -2.80
C VAL A 45 6.12 -8.85 -3.96
N LYS A 46 7.34 -9.32 -3.71
CA LYS A 46 8.17 -9.98 -4.72
C LYS A 46 7.53 -11.27 -5.26
N GLY A 47 6.91 -12.06 -4.39
CA GLY A 47 6.18 -13.27 -4.76
C GLY A 47 5.01 -12.98 -5.69
N SER A 48 4.18 -11.98 -5.34
CA SER A 48 3.07 -11.52 -6.19
C SER A 48 3.57 -11.01 -7.55
N LEU A 49 4.60 -10.15 -7.58
CA LEU A 49 5.16 -9.65 -8.84
C LEU A 49 5.64 -10.80 -9.74
N ARG A 50 6.34 -11.77 -9.17
CA ARG A 50 6.84 -12.95 -9.91
C ARG A 50 5.70 -13.80 -10.46
N SER A 51 4.65 -14.06 -9.67
CA SER A 51 3.55 -14.94 -10.09
C SER A 51 2.74 -14.35 -11.25
N HIS A 52 2.70 -13.03 -11.38
CA HIS A 52 2.00 -12.33 -12.46
C HIS A 52 2.84 -12.15 -13.74
N CYS A 53 4.07 -12.69 -13.77
CA CYS A 53 4.92 -12.74 -14.97
C CYS A 53 4.95 -14.15 -15.59
N ASP A 54 3.95 -14.99 -15.34
CA ASP A 54 3.86 -16.38 -15.79
C ASP A 54 3.83 -16.56 -17.32
N THR A 55 3.34 -15.56 -18.04
CA THR A 55 3.34 -15.51 -19.52
C THR A 55 4.71 -15.19 -20.12
N ALA A 56 5.66 -14.69 -19.32
CA ALA A 56 7.00 -14.36 -19.79
C ALA A 56 7.91 -15.62 -19.84
N PRO A 57 8.98 -15.61 -20.68
CA PRO A 57 9.91 -16.72 -20.74
C PRO A 57 10.53 -17.01 -19.37
N LYS A 58 10.46 -18.28 -18.93
CA LYS A 58 10.94 -18.71 -17.60
C LYS A 58 12.37 -18.22 -17.27
N GLY A 59 13.28 -18.26 -18.25
CA GLY A 59 14.66 -17.81 -18.06
C GLY A 59 14.80 -16.32 -17.76
N GLU A 60 13.91 -15.48 -18.31
CA GLU A 60 13.87 -14.04 -18.01
C GLU A 60 13.33 -13.80 -16.60
N VAL A 61 12.24 -14.49 -16.23
CA VAL A 61 11.68 -14.42 -14.87
C VAL A 61 12.72 -14.85 -13.83
N GLU A 62 13.45 -15.94 -14.07
CA GLU A 62 14.52 -16.40 -13.16
C GLU A 62 15.72 -15.44 -13.11
N ALA A 63 16.08 -14.81 -14.22
CA ALA A 63 17.14 -13.79 -14.24
C ALA A 63 16.77 -12.57 -13.38
N VAL A 64 15.51 -12.15 -13.41
CA VAL A 64 15.00 -10.96 -12.71
C VAL A 64 14.71 -11.26 -11.24
N PHE A 65 13.91 -12.28 -10.96
CA PHE A 65 13.43 -12.60 -9.61
C PHE A 65 14.35 -13.58 -8.85
N GLY A 66 15.19 -14.32 -9.56
CA GLY A 66 16.04 -15.39 -9.04
C GLY A 66 15.47 -16.79 -9.34
N PRO A 67 16.31 -17.84 -9.29
CA PRO A 67 15.88 -19.24 -9.50
C PRO A 67 14.76 -19.66 -8.54
N GLU A 68 13.92 -20.60 -8.97
CA GLU A 68 12.79 -21.12 -8.17
C GLU A 68 13.22 -22.19 -7.15
N ASN A 69 14.15 -23.06 -7.54
CA ASN A 69 14.56 -24.21 -6.72
C ASN A 69 15.69 -23.84 -5.76
N GLU A 70 15.60 -24.29 -4.50
CA GLU A 70 16.67 -24.14 -3.50
C GLU A 70 18.01 -24.76 -3.95
N ARG A 71 17.96 -25.86 -4.72
CA ARG A 71 19.15 -26.49 -5.31
C ARG A 71 19.88 -25.59 -6.31
N ASP A 72 19.16 -24.67 -6.93
CA ASP A 72 19.64 -23.74 -7.94
C ASP A 72 19.81 -22.32 -7.39
N ALA A 73 19.39 -22.05 -6.15
CA ALA A 73 19.51 -20.74 -5.49
C ALA A 73 20.98 -20.28 -5.33
N SER A 74 21.92 -21.22 -5.36
CA SER A 74 23.36 -20.96 -5.35
C SER A 74 23.94 -20.56 -6.72
N LYS A 75 23.18 -20.72 -7.82
CA LYS A 75 23.67 -20.42 -9.19
C LYS A 75 23.83 -18.92 -9.42
N HIS A 76 22.82 -18.12 -9.05
CA HIS A 76 22.89 -16.66 -9.09
C HIS A 76 21.74 -16.03 -8.28
N ALA A 77 21.97 -14.82 -7.79
CA ALA A 77 20.90 -13.98 -7.22
C ALA A 77 20.04 -13.35 -8.33
N GLY A 78 18.78 -13.04 -8.01
CA GLY A 78 17.93 -12.22 -8.87
C GLY A 78 18.45 -10.80 -9.05
N ALA A 79 18.07 -10.16 -10.14
CA ALA A 79 18.45 -8.80 -10.49
C ALA A 79 17.74 -7.70 -9.65
N ILE A 80 16.66 -8.05 -8.95
CA ILE A 80 15.88 -7.09 -8.14
C ILE A 80 15.90 -7.40 -6.64
N ALA A 81 15.86 -6.34 -5.83
CA ALA A 81 15.55 -6.39 -4.41
C ALA A 81 14.31 -5.53 -4.14
N VAL A 82 13.29 -6.14 -3.53
CA VAL A 82 11.99 -5.51 -3.25
C VAL A 82 11.91 -5.24 -1.76
N SER A 83 11.67 -3.98 -1.37
CA SER A 83 11.45 -3.62 0.03
C SER A 83 10.02 -3.91 0.46
N ASP A 84 9.77 -3.86 1.76
CA ASP A 84 8.41 -3.87 2.29
C ASP A 84 7.59 -2.73 1.65
N ALA A 85 6.35 -3.02 1.27
CA ALA A 85 5.37 -2.03 0.88
C ALA A 85 4.79 -1.38 2.13
N ARG A 86 4.90 -0.07 2.25
CA ARG A 86 4.52 0.69 3.44
C ARG A 86 3.32 1.58 3.14
N ILE A 87 2.41 1.73 4.09
CA ILE A 87 1.27 2.63 3.96
C ILE A 87 1.72 4.08 3.71
N VAL A 88 1.04 4.75 2.78
CA VAL A 88 1.19 6.18 2.47
C VAL A 88 -0.13 6.89 2.75
N LEU A 89 -1.23 6.35 2.24
CA LEU A 89 -2.59 6.84 2.47
C LEU A 89 -3.44 5.74 3.04
N PHE A 90 -4.19 6.08 4.08
CA PHE A 90 -5.18 5.20 4.69
C PHE A 90 -6.56 5.85 4.57
N PRO A 91 -7.60 5.14 4.12
CA PRO A 91 -8.94 5.70 3.99
C PRO A 91 -9.66 5.64 5.34
N VAL A 92 -10.22 6.77 5.77
CA VAL A 92 -11.00 6.89 7.00
C VAL A 92 -12.34 7.51 6.68
N ARG A 93 -13.44 6.95 7.21
CA ARG A 93 -14.78 7.52 7.01
C ARG A 93 -14.80 8.97 7.47
N ALA A 94 -15.34 9.85 6.63
CA ALA A 94 -15.43 11.28 6.91
C ALA A 94 -16.88 11.72 6.88
N LEU A 95 -17.26 12.64 7.77
CA LEU A 95 -18.63 13.17 7.81
C LEU A 95 -19.04 13.82 6.49
N LYS A 96 -18.09 14.43 5.77
CA LYS A 96 -18.29 15.07 4.48
C LYS A 96 -17.38 14.42 3.43
N GLY A 97 -17.95 14.08 2.27
CA GLY A 97 -17.19 13.46 1.18
C GLY A 97 -17.00 11.96 1.29
N VAL A 98 -17.80 11.25 2.10
CA VAL A 98 -17.77 9.79 2.31
C VAL A 98 -16.54 9.32 3.12
N PHE A 99 -15.34 9.62 2.65
CA PHE A 99 -14.09 9.29 3.32
C PHE A 99 -13.00 10.30 2.99
N ALA A 100 -11.96 10.34 3.81
CA ALA A 100 -10.74 11.08 3.56
C ALA A 100 -9.55 10.13 3.46
N TYR A 101 -8.59 10.48 2.60
CA TYR A 101 -7.27 9.86 2.64
C TYR A 101 -6.47 10.53 3.76
N VAL A 102 -6.21 9.79 4.84
CA VAL A 102 -5.40 10.28 5.94
C VAL A 102 -3.94 9.86 5.77
N THR A 103 -3.03 10.72 6.19
CA THR A 103 -1.58 10.48 6.23
C THR A 103 -0.97 11.24 7.41
N SER A 104 0.36 11.14 7.58
CA SER A 104 1.12 11.89 8.58
C SER A 104 2.40 12.47 7.98
N GLN A 105 3.02 13.44 8.67
CA GLN A 105 4.34 13.93 8.25
C GLN A 105 5.36 12.79 8.21
N HIS A 106 5.32 11.87 9.17
CA HIS A 106 6.20 10.69 9.18
C HIS A 106 6.05 9.81 7.93
N ALA A 107 4.81 9.49 7.50
CA ALA A 107 4.56 8.69 6.30
C ALA A 107 5.06 9.41 5.03
N LEU A 108 4.78 10.71 4.91
CA LEU A 108 5.23 11.54 3.79
C LEU A 108 6.76 11.72 3.76
N ALA A 109 7.41 11.88 4.91
CA ALA A 109 8.87 11.97 5.01
C ALA A 109 9.57 10.69 4.57
N ARG A 110 9.00 9.52 4.89
CA ARG A 110 9.50 8.24 4.38
C ARG A 110 9.34 8.11 2.87
N LEU A 111 8.19 8.50 2.34
CA LEU A 111 7.97 8.54 0.89
C LEU A 111 8.94 9.51 0.19
N ALA A 112 9.11 10.72 0.72
CA ALA A 112 10.04 11.71 0.17
C ALA A 112 11.49 11.20 0.14
N ARG A 113 11.93 10.48 1.19
CA ARG A 113 13.24 9.83 1.22
C ARG A 113 13.41 8.77 0.13
N ASP A 114 12.39 7.93 -0.08
CA ASP A 114 12.41 6.92 -1.14
C ASP A 114 12.41 7.55 -2.54
N LEU A 115 11.59 8.59 -2.74
CA LEU A 115 11.52 9.36 -3.99
C LEU A 115 12.84 10.06 -4.32
N SER A 116 13.52 10.60 -3.30
CA SER A 116 14.86 11.17 -3.45
C SER A 116 15.86 10.09 -3.91
N ALA A 117 15.81 8.89 -3.33
CA ALA A 117 16.65 7.77 -3.75
C ALA A 117 16.34 7.25 -5.17
N ALA A 118 15.14 7.53 -5.68
CA ALA A 118 14.71 7.24 -7.06
C ALA A 118 14.94 8.41 -8.04
N ASN A 119 15.47 9.55 -7.57
CA ASN A 119 15.63 10.80 -8.35
C ASN A 119 14.31 11.31 -8.96
N ALA A 120 13.19 11.14 -8.24
CA ALA A 120 11.90 11.66 -8.69
C ALA A 120 11.92 13.20 -8.75
N ALA A 121 11.28 13.76 -9.78
CA ALA A 121 11.19 15.20 -9.97
C ALA A 121 9.98 15.80 -9.23
N SER A 122 10.08 17.08 -8.88
CA SER A 122 8.96 17.89 -8.36
C SER A 122 8.27 17.32 -7.11
N VAL A 123 9.02 16.60 -6.26
CA VAL A 123 8.51 16.03 -5.01
C VAL A 123 8.24 17.16 -4.01
N PRO A 124 7.05 17.24 -3.41
CA PRO A 124 6.76 18.24 -2.38
C PRO A 124 7.65 18.07 -1.13
N SER A 125 7.86 19.14 -0.38
CA SER A 125 8.60 19.06 0.88
C SER A 125 7.83 18.21 1.90
N ALA A 126 8.51 17.29 2.56
CA ALA A 126 8.00 16.61 3.75
C ALA A 126 8.42 17.32 5.06
N ASP A 127 9.22 18.38 4.96
CA ASP A 127 9.58 19.25 6.08
C ASP A 127 8.60 20.43 6.11
N PHE A 128 7.53 20.26 6.88
CA PHE A 128 6.49 21.27 7.14
C PHE A 128 6.04 21.17 8.60
N ASN A 129 5.34 22.19 9.09
CA ASN A 129 4.84 22.19 10.46
C ASN A 129 3.72 21.16 10.60
N ALA A 130 4.01 20.00 11.19
CA ALA A 130 2.99 19.02 11.52
C ALA A 130 1.90 19.64 12.42
N PRO A 131 0.63 19.23 12.23
CA PRO A 131 -0.42 19.64 13.13
C PRO A 131 -0.14 19.10 14.55
N GLY A 132 -0.48 19.90 15.57
CA GLY A 132 -0.48 19.43 16.94
C GLY A 132 -1.69 18.53 17.24
N SER A 133 -1.71 17.89 18.40
CA SER A 133 -2.83 17.04 18.86
C SER A 133 -4.20 17.71 18.65
N ARG A 134 -5.17 16.94 18.15
CA ARG A 134 -6.54 17.40 17.78
C ARG A 134 -6.61 18.48 16.71
N ASN A 135 -5.51 18.74 15.99
CA ASN A 135 -5.52 19.55 14.78
C ASN A 135 -5.23 18.70 13.55
N ALA A 136 -5.60 19.19 12.38
CA ALA A 136 -5.29 18.56 11.10
C ALA A 136 -4.98 19.60 10.03
N LEU A 137 -4.20 19.20 9.02
CA LEU A 137 -4.05 19.97 7.79
C LEU A 137 -4.85 19.29 6.68
N VAL A 138 -5.59 20.06 5.88
CA VAL A 138 -6.36 19.53 4.75
C VAL A 138 -5.87 20.11 3.43
N SER A 139 -5.95 19.34 2.35
CA SER A 139 -5.59 19.82 1.02
C SER A 139 -6.55 20.87 0.47
N ASP A 140 -7.83 20.76 0.82
CA ASP A 140 -8.90 21.65 0.36
C ASP A 140 -9.92 21.90 1.48
N ALA A 141 -10.38 23.14 1.61
CA ALA A 141 -11.42 23.52 2.55
C ALA A 141 -12.76 22.81 2.28
N LEU A 142 -12.94 22.21 1.09
CA LEU A 142 -14.09 21.39 0.75
C LEU A 142 -14.32 20.25 1.74
N ALA A 143 -13.27 19.68 2.34
CA ALA A 143 -13.40 18.61 3.33
C ALA A 143 -14.00 19.07 4.67
N LEU A 144 -14.04 20.37 4.93
CA LEU A 144 -14.39 20.92 6.24
C LEU A 144 -15.90 21.10 6.45
N VAL A 145 -16.31 20.97 7.72
CA VAL A 145 -17.62 21.35 8.27
C VAL A 145 -17.34 22.30 9.43
N ASP A 146 -17.72 23.58 9.30
CA ASP A 146 -17.52 24.62 10.31
C ASP A 146 -16.07 24.71 10.85
N GLY A 147 -15.07 24.60 9.95
CA GLY A 147 -13.65 24.66 10.30
C GLY A 147 -13.11 23.40 11.00
N GLN A 148 -13.90 22.33 11.01
CA GLN A 148 -13.49 21.02 11.53
C GLN A 148 -13.45 19.98 10.41
N ILE A 149 -12.60 18.98 10.57
CA ILE A 149 -12.72 17.70 9.87
C ILE A 149 -13.17 16.65 10.88
N VAL A 150 -14.19 15.88 10.52
CA VAL A 150 -14.74 14.81 11.38
C VAL A 150 -14.45 13.47 10.71
N LEU A 151 -13.60 12.68 11.35
CA LEU A 151 -13.11 11.38 10.89
C LEU A 151 -13.56 10.32 11.89
N GLU A 152 -14.36 9.36 11.43
CA GLU A 152 -15.12 8.47 12.31
C GLU A 152 -15.89 9.27 13.40
N GLU A 153 -15.68 8.95 14.67
CA GLU A 153 -16.21 9.71 15.82
C GLU A 153 -15.33 10.88 16.29
N TYR A 154 -14.17 11.12 15.66
CA TYR A 154 -13.20 12.12 16.10
C TYR A 154 -13.32 13.42 15.31
N SER A 155 -13.30 14.55 16.02
CA SER A 155 -13.30 15.89 15.44
C SER A 155 -11.94 16.56 15.63
N PHE A 156 -11.40 17.12 14.55
CA PHE A 156 -10.15 17.85 14.53
C PHE A 156 -10.37 19.28 14.05
N ALA A 157 -9.77 20.26 14.74
CA ALA A 157 -9.68 21.61 14.22
C ALA A 157 -8.76 21.61 13.00
N ALA A 158 -9.26 22.06 11.85
CA ALA A 158 -8.55 21.87 10.60
C ALA A 158 -8.47 23.14 9.79
N GLN A 159 -7.31 23.31 9.16
CA GLN A 159 -7.04 24.42 8.25
C GLN A 159 -6.52 23.89 6.93
N GLN A 160 -6.88 24.57 5.85
CA GLN A 160 -6.31 24.30 4.54
C GLN A 160 -4.82 24.65 4.54
N ASP A 161 -4.01 23.76 3.98
CA ASP A 161 -2.56 23.91 3.92
C ASP A 161 -2.02 23.70 2.50
N GLY A 162 -1.07 24.56 2.11
CA GLY A 162 -0.49 24.53 0.77
C GLY A 162 0.38 23.30 0.52
N THR A 163 1.09 22.81 1.53
CA THR A 163 1.93 21.62 1.42
C THR A 163 1.06 20.36 1.35
N ALA A 164 -0.02 20.28 2.12
CA ALA A 164 -1.03 19.23 1.99
C ALA A 164 -1.64 19.21 0.57
N ALA A 165 -1.99 20.38 0.01
CA ALA A 165 -2.50 20.49 -1.37
C ALA A 165 -1.49 20.03 -2.44
N GLN A 166 -0.20 20.36 -2.25
CA GLN A 166 0.88 19.90 -3.12
C GLN A 166 1.05 18.38 -3.06
N TRP A 167 1.06 17.78 -1.87
CA TRP A 167 1.12 16.32 -1.70
C TRP A 167 -0.09 15.63 -2.32
N ALA A 168 -1.30 16.14 -2.09
CA ALA A 168 -2.52 15.59 -2.67
C ALA A 168 -2.46 15.57 -4.20
N THR A 169 -2.00 16.67 -4.79
CA THR A 169 -1.81 16.79 -6.24
C THR A 169 -0.75 15.82 -6.74
N TRP A 170 0.42 15.81 -6.10
CA TRP A 170 1.53 14.95 -6.51
C TRP A 170 1.17 13.46 -6.45
N LEU A 171 0.53 13.01 -5.36
CA LEU A 171 0.11 11.63 -5.19
C LEU A 171 -0.97 11.23 -6.22
N ALA A 172 -1.94 12.11 -6.50
CA ALA A 172 -2.94 11.84 -7.52
C ALA A 172 -2.33 11.69 -8.92
N ASP A 173 -1.32 12.51 -9.25
CA ASP A 173 -0.74 12.55 -10.59
C ASP A 173 0.37 11.49 -10.81
N ASN A 174 1.03 11.03 -9.73
CA ASN A 174 2.18 10.13 -9.83
C ASN A 174 1.96 8.75 -9.22
N ALA A 175 1.20 8.66 -8.11
CA ALA A 175 1.08 7.43 -7.32
C ALA A 175 -0.18 6.62 -7.64
N LEU A 176 -1.32 7.27 -7.87
CA LEU A 176 -2.54 6.58 -8.27
C LEU A 176 -2.47 6.09 -9.74
N PRO A 177 -3.24 5.05 -10.12
CA PRO A 177 -3.38 4.67 -11.52
C PRO A 177 -3.94 5.81 -12.37
N GLN A 178 -3.52 5.87 -13.64
CA GLN A 178 -3.77 7.03 -14.52
C GLN A 178 -4.85 6.78 -15.58
N ASP A 179 -5.36 5.56 -15.70
CA ASP A 179 -6.48 5.31 -16.60
C ASP A 179 -7.76 6.01 -16.14
N ALA A 180 -8.73 6.11 -17.05
CA ALA A 180 -9.95 6.88 -16.85
C ALA A 180 -10.81 6.35 -15.70
N ALA A 181 -10.72 5.05 -15.36
CA ALA A 181 -11.49 4.50 -14.26
C ALA A 181 -11.12 5.19 -12.94
N TYR A 182 -9.85 5.56 -12.74
CA TYR A 182 -9.38 6.15 -11.49
C TYR A 182 -9.54 7.68 -11.39
N GLU A 183 -10.18 8.33 -12.37
CA GLU A 183 -10.34 9.78 -12.38
C GLU A 183 -11.07 10.30 -11.14
N TYR A 184 -12.11 9.57 -10.68
CA TYR A 184 -12.83 9.90 -9.47
C TYR A 184 -11.89 9.95 -8.26
N TRP A 185 -11.11 8.90 -8.03
CA TRP A 185 -10.21 8.80 -6.88
C TRP A 185 -9.07 9.81 -6.93
N ARG A 186 -8.54 10.14 -8.12
CA ARG A 186 -7.54 11.22 -8.29
C ARG A 186 -8.13 12.59 -7.92
N LYS A 187 -9.36 12.88 -8.34
CA LYS A 187 -10.06 14.12 -7.97
C LYS A 187 -10.39 14.14 -6.48
N HIS A 188 -10.85 13.02 -5.93
CA HIS A 188 -11.19 12.87 -4.52
C HIS A 188 -9.97 13.10 -3.63
N LEU A 189 -8.83 12.49 -3.96
CA LEU A 189 -7.57 12.68 -3.22
C LEU A 189 -7.14 14.15 -3.17
N LYS A 190 -7.27 14.90 -4.27
CA LYS A 190 -6.94 16.33 -4.31
C LYS A 190 -7.77 17.15 -3.31
N SER A 191 -9.03 16.78 -3.11
CA SER A 191 -9.94 17.52 -2.22
C SER A 191 -10.05 16.97 -0.80
N TYR A 192 -9.70 15.71 -0.56
CA TYR A 192 -9.93 15.01 0.70
C TYR A 192 -8.66 14.31 1.24
N LEU A 193 -7.48 14.91 1.03
CA LEU A 193 -6.28 14.53 1.78
C LEU A 193 -6.26 15.26 3.12
N VAL A 194 -6.01 14.50 4.19
CA VAL A 194 -5.87 15.00 5.56
C VAL A 194 -4.52 14.54 6.12
N VAL A 195 -3.71 15.49 6.57
CA VAL A 195 -2.49 15.20 7.33
C VAL A 195 -2.81 15.32 8.82
N LEU A 196 -2.59 14.24 9.56
CA LEU A 196 -2.84 14.13 11.00
C LEU A 196 -1.50 14.11 11.78
N PRO A 197 -1.54 14.39 13.09
CA PRO A 197 -0.45 14.08 14.00
C PRO A 197 -0.11 12.57 13.97
N GLU A 198 1.13 12.21 14.27
CA GLU A 198 1.63 10.84 14.11
C GLU A 198 0.87 9.81 14.95
N ASP A 199 0.51 10.18 16.18
CA ASP A 199 -0.24 9.32 17.10
C ASP A 199 -1.69 9.13 16.62
N ASP A 200 -2.36 10.20 16.17
CA ASP A 200 -3.71 10.11 15.63
C ASP A 200 -3.74 9.27 14.34
N PHE A 201 -2.77 9.45 13.44
CA PHE A 201 -2.63 8.61 12.25
C PHE A 201 -2.36 7.15 12.61
N ARG A 202 -1.47 6.89 13.59
CA ARG A 202 -1.20 5.53 14.10
C ARG A 202 -2.50 4.89 14.59
N ASP A 203 -3.27 5.62 15.38
CA ASP A 203 -4.47 5.07 16.02
C ASP A 203 -5.54 4.74 14.96
N PHE A 204 -5.69 5.53 13.89
CA PHE A 204 -6.55 5.16 12.76
C PHE A 204 -6.05 3.91 12.02
N VAL A 205 -4.77 3.84 11.64
CA VAL A 205 -4.28 2.66 10.90
C VAL A 205 -4.27 1.38 11.74
N VAL A 206 -4.33 1.49 13.08
CA VAL A 206 -4.46 0.35 13.99
C VAL A 206 -5.90 -0.06 14.21
N ASN A 207 -6.82 0.90 14.41
CA ASN A 207 -8.16 0.62 14.92
C ASN A 207 -9.27 0.71 13.86
N SER A 208 -8.98 1.25 12.68
CA SER A 208 -9.96 1.44 11.59
C SER A 208 -9.75 0.49 10.42
N THR A 209 -9.03 -0.62 10.62
CA THR A 209 -8.96 -1.74 9.68
C THR A 209 -10.27 -2.53 9.67
N GLN A 210 -10.51 -3.30 8.61
CA GLN A 210 -11.70 -4.13 8.51
C GLN A 210 -11.50 -5.41 9.33
N ILE A 211 -12.38 -5.66 10.29
CA ILE A 211 -12.42 -6.91 11.05
C ILE A 211 -13.66 -7.71 10.65
N GLU A 212 -13.45 -8.84 9.99
CA GLU A 212 -14.52 -9.73 9.55
C GLU A 212 -14.56 -10.99 10.41
N THR A 213 -15.77 -11.42 10.79
CA THR A 213 -15.98 -12.68 11.51
C THR A 213 -16.42 -13.76 10.53
N HIS A 214 -15.66 -14.84 10.47
CA HIS A 214 -15.91 -15.96 9.57
C HIS A 214 -16.38 -17.19 10.36
N VAL A 215 -17.27 -17.96 9.73
CA VAL A 215 -17.72 -19.26 10.25
C VAL A 215 -17.67 -20.32 9.17
N LYS A 216 -17.41 -21.57 9.57
CA LYS A 216 -17.66 -22.73 8.72
C LYS A 216 -18.96 -23.41 9.15
N LEU A 217 -19.88 -23.61 8.21
CA LEU A 217 -21.14 -24.29 8.47
C LEU A 217 -21.02 -25.81 8.25
N GLU A 218 -21.67 -26.58 9.13
CA GLU A 218 -21.99 -27.99 8.87
C GLU A 218 -23.11 -28.06 7.83
N GLN A 219 -22.86 -28.75 6.70
CA GLN A 219 -23.75 -28.69 5.54
C GLN A 219 -25.14 -29.28 5.82
N ALA A 220 -25.21 -30.35 6.61
CA ALA A 220 -26.44 -31.07 6.89
C ALA A 220 -27.38 -30.30 7.83
N THR A 221 -26.84 -29.66 8.87
CA THR A 221 -27.61 -28.97 9.91
C THR A 221 -27.73 -27.47 9.66
N LYS A 222 -26.90 -26.90 8.78
CA LYS A 222 -26.76 -25.45 8.56
C LYS A 222 -26.39 -24.69 9.84
N THR A 223 -25.72 -25.36 10.78
CA THR A 223 -25.20 -24.75 12.02
C THR A 223 -23.69 -24.54 11.92
N VAL A 224 -23.14 -23.64 12.74
CA VAL A 224 -21.67 -23.45 12.82
C VAL A 224 -21.01 -24.73 13.30
N LYS A 225 -19.96 -25.15 12.60
CA LYS A 225 -19.09 -26.25 13.00
C LYS A 225 -18.34 -25.86 14.26
N GLN A 226 -18.31 -26.76 15.25
CA GLN A 226 -17.59 -26.53 16.50
C GLN A 226 -16.12 -26.19 16.24
N GLY A 227 -15.64 -25.08 16.83
CA GLY A 227 -14.26 -24.60 16.68
C GLY A 227 -13.94 -23.92 15.34
N ALA A 228 -14.94 -23.65 14.49
CA ALA A 228 -14.75 -23.01 13.19
C ALA A 228 -15.40 -21.62 13.15
N LEU A 229 -15.02 -20.79 14.11
CA LEU A 229 -15.31 -19.36 14.21
C LEU A 229 -13.95 -18.66 14.37
N TRP A 230 -13.66 -17.68 13.52
CA TRP A 230 -12.44 -16.88 13.62
C TRP A 230 -12.65 -15.48 13.06
N THR A 231 -11.71 -14.59 13.35
CA THR A 231 -11.68 -13.21 12.89
C THR A 231 -10.47 -12.94 12.00
N THR A 232 -10.69 -12.19 10.93
CA THR A 232 -9.65 -11.77 9.99
C THR A 232 -9.60 -10.25 9.95
N GLU A 233 -8.40 -9.70 10.04
CA GLU A 233 -8.15 -8.28 9.78
C GLU A 233 -7.73 -8.07 8.33
N SER A 234 -8.26 -7.04 7.68
CA SER A 234 -7.85 -6.64 6.33
C SER A 234 -7.63 -5.13 6.25
N LEU A 235 -6.65 -4.72 5.46
CA LEU A 235 -6.49 -3.32 5.09
C LEU A 235 -7.68 -2.92 4.20
N PRO A 236 -8.34 -1.78 4.46
CA PRO A 236 -9.50 -1.36 3.67
C PRO A 236 -9.12 -1.07 2.20
N PRO A 237 -10.07 -1.26 1.26
CA PRO A 237 -9.95 -0.73 -0.11
C PRO A 237 -9.66 0.77 -0.07
N ASP A 238 -9.12 1.31 -1.15
CA ASP A 238 -8.68 2.70 -1.28
C ASP A 238 -7.48 3.09 -0.38
N SER A 239 -6.73 2.11 0.14
CA SER A 239 -5.41 2.33 0.73
C SER A 239 -4.33 2.42 -0.33
N LEU A 240 -3.32 3.26 -0.10
CA LEU A 240 -2.15 3.39 -0.96
C LEU A 240 -0.89 2.95 -0.20
N LEU A 241 -0.19 1.95 -0.72
CA LEU A 241 1.12 1.54 -0.25
C LEU A 241 2.22 1.87 -1.26
N VAL A 242 3.46 1.93 -0.80
CA VAL A 242 4.65 2.10 -1.65
C VAL A 242 5.76 1.12 -1.27
N SER A 243 6.33 0.45 -2.26
CA SER A 243 7.55 -0.37 -2.14
C SER A 243 8.65 0.21 -3.02
N SER A 244 9.89 0.20 -2.51
CA SER A 244 11.07 0.52 -3.31
C SER A 244 11.66 -0.76 -3.90
N VAL A 245 11.91 -0.74 -5.21
CA VAL A 245 12.54 -1.83 -5.93
C VAL A 245 13.90 -1.38 -6.44
N THR A 246 14.95 -1.96 -5.87
CA THR A 246 16.32 -1.77 -6.35
C THR A 246 16.59 -2.73 -7.52
N VAL A 247 16.94 -2.17 -8.66
CA VAL A 247 17.22 -2.90 -9.91
C VAL A 247 18.72 -2.90 -10.20
N ARG A 248 19.25 -4.07 -10.56
CA ARG A 248 20.64 -4.33 -10.92
C ARG A 248 20.71 -5.06 -12.25
N ALA A 249 21.91 -5.18 -12.81
CA ALA A 249 22.13 -6.04 -13.97
C ALA A 249 21.91 -7.52 -13.60
N THR A 250 21.49 -8.32 -14.57
CA THR A 250 21.32 -9.77 -14.38
C THR A 250 22.67 -10.43 -14.07
N ARG A 251 22.63 -11.49 -13.25
CA ARG A 251 23.80 -12.29 -12.87
C ARG A 251 23.76 -13.72 -13.41
N GLY A 252 22.67 -14.08 -14.08
CA GLY A 252 22.45 -15.36 -14.74
C GLY A 252 21.37 -15.22 -15.82
N GLY A 253 21.32 -16.19 -16.74
CA GLY A 253 20.48 -16.10 -17.94
C GLY A 253 21.05 -15.12 -18.97
N GLN A 254 20.17 -14.44 -19.71
CA GLN A 254 20.56 -13.42 -20.69
C GLN A 254 21.14 -12.19 -19.98
N SER A 255 22.29 -11.71 -20.47
CA SER A 255 22.92 -10.49 -19.96
C SER A 255 22.04 -9.28 -20.26
N ALA A 256 21.57 -8.61 -19.20
CA ALA A 256 20.80 -7.38 -19.28
C ALA A 256 21.33 -6.39 -18.23
N ASP A 257 21.49 -5.14 -18.62
CA ASP A 257 21.86 -4.08 -17.69
C ASP A 257 20.67 -3.67 -16.79
N ALA A 258 20.91 -2.79 -15.83
CA ALA A 258 19.88 -2.37 -14.89
C ALA A 258 18.71 -1.60 -15.55
N GLN A 259 18.94 -0.93 -16.67
CA GLN A 259 17.88 -0.22 -17.40
C GLN A 259 17.00 -1.22 -18.14
N GLN A 260 17.60 -2.19 -18.83
CA GLN A 260 16.88 -3.24 -19.53
C GLN A 260 16.04 -4.09 -18.56
N VAL A 261 16.56 -4.41 -17.37
CA VAL A 261 15.80 -5.11 -16.32
C VAL A 261 14.63 -4.26 -15.81
N LYS A 262 14.84 -2.94 -15.63
CA LYS A 262 13.77 -2.01 -15.22
C LYS A 262 12.66 -1.97 -16.27
N ASP A 263 13.02 -1.81 -17.54
CA ASP A 263 12.07 -1.71 -18.64
C ASP A 263 11.29 -3.01 -18.81
N TRP A 264 11.98 -4.15 -18.69
CA TRP A 264 11.35 -5.47 -18.67
C TRP A 264 10.36 -5.61 -17.51
N LEU A 265 10.75 -5.21 -16.29
CA LEU A 265 9.89 -5.31 -15.11
C LEU A 265 8.61 -4.49 -15.28
N ILE A 266 8.74 -3.23 -15.71
CA ILE A 266 7.60 -2.32 -15.91
C ILE A 266 6.72 -2.78 -17.07
N GLY A 267 7.31 -3.33 -18.14
CA GLY A 267 6.57 -3.79 -19.32
C GLY A 267 5.90 -5.16 -19.15
N THR A 268 6.41 -6.00 -18.24
CA THR A 268 5.93 -7.38 -18.05
C THR A 268 4.95 -7.50 -16.89
N VAL A 269 5.15 -6.75 -15.80
CA VAL A 269 4.23 -6.78 -14.66
C VAL A 269 2.91 -6.10 -15.04
N PRO A 270 1.76 -6.80 -14.94
CA PRO A 270 0.48 -6.21 -15.27
C PRO A 270 0.10 -5.08 -14.29
N PRO A 271 -0.75 -4.12 -14.70
CA PRO A 271 -1.15 -2.99 -13.86
C PRO A 271 -2.12 -3.38 -12.73
N ARG A 272 -2.56 -4.64 -12.67
CA ARG A 272 -3.36 -5.19 -11.57
C ARG A 272 -2.73 -6.48 -11.08
N LEU A 273 -2.66 -6.62 -9.76
CA LEU A 273 -2.02 -7.74 -9.09
C LEU A 273 -2.94 -8.29 -8.01
N GLN A 274 -2.76 -9.57 -7.73
CA GLN A 274 -3.26 -10.24 -6.55
C GLN A 274 -2.16 -10.23 -5.47
N LEU A 275 -2.47 -9.73 -4.28
CA LEU A 275 -1.55 -9.58 -3.15
C LEU A 275 -2.20 -10.08 -1.86
N GLY A 276 -1.43 -10.76 -1.01
CA GLY A 276 -1.95 -11.30 0.26
C GLY A 276 -2.69 -12.63 0.11
N GLY A 277 -3.46 -12.99 1.13
CA GLY A 277 -4.31 -14.19 1.19
C GLY A 277 -5.74 -13.93 0.71
N ASP A 278 -6.61 -14.91 0.92
CA ASP A 278 -8.07 -14.79 0.73
C ASP A 278 -8.52 -14.39 -0.70
N GLU A 279 -7.69 -14.74 -1.70
CA GLU A 279 -7.93 -14.50 -3.13
C GLU A 279 -9.28 -15.07 -3.60
N THR A 280 -9.59 -16.32 -3.23
CA THR A 280 -10.81 -17.00 -3.66
C THR A 280 -12.10 -16.41 -3.07
N THR A 281 -11.97 -15.51 -2.09
CA THR A 281 -13.05 -14.74 -1.48
C THR A 281 -13.07 -13.27 -1.93
N GLY A 282 -12.27 -12.92 -2.94
CA GLY A 282 -12.28 -11.60 -3.57
C GLY A 282 -11.48 -10.52 -2.82
N GLN A 283 -10.57 -10.92 -1.93
CA GLN A 283 -9.63 -10.00 -1.27
C GLN A 283 -8.33 -9.91 -2.07
N GLY A 284 -7.56 -8.83 -1.89
CA GLY A 284 -6.16 -8.73 -2.31
C GLY A 284 -5.91 -8.18 -3.72
N VAL A 285 -6.94 -7.76 -4.45
CA VAL A 285 -6.77 -7.08 -5.74
C VAL A 285 -6.22 -5.67 -5.52
N VAL A 286 -5.07 -5.38 -6.13
CA VAL A 286 -4.39 -4.09 -6.07
C VAL A 286 -4.02 -3.59 -7.47
N ALA A 287 -4.14 -2.29 -7.69
CA ALA A 287 -3.63 -1.61 -8.87
C ALA A 287 -2.18 -1.16 -8.66
N ALA A 288 -1.32 -1.55 -9.59
CA ALA A 288 0.12 -1.30 -9.56
C ALA A 288 0.49 -0.09 -10.43
N ARG A 289 1.28 0.83 -9.87
CA ARG A 289 1.79 2.00 -10.58
C ARG A 289 3.28 2.18 -10.30
N TRP A 290 4.08 2.19 -11.37
CA TRP A 290 5.53 2.42 -11.31
C TRP A 290 5.90 3.89 -11.49
N THR A 291 6.87 4.40 -10.74
CA THR A 291 7.51 5.71 -10.98
C THR A 291 9.01 5.58 -11.12
#